data_AF-A0A2P7U0I9-F1
#
_entry.id   AF-A0A2P7U0I9-F1
#
_cell.length_a   1.000
_cell.length_b   1.000
_cell.length_c   1.000
_cell.angle_alpha   90.00
_cell.angle_beta   90.00
_cell.angle_gamma   90.00
#
_symmetry.space_group_name_H-M   'P 1'
#
loop_
_entity.id
_entity.type
_entity.pdbx_description
1 polymer ?
#
loop_
_entity_poly.entity_id
_entity_poly.type
_entity_poly.pdbx_seq_one_letter_code
_entity_poly.pdbx_strand_id
1 'polypeptide(L)'
;MKMILSAALAIATLSACSLGTPGMSIGLGLGTALGNHVGLGTSLNIPVRLDKTKIGSNTNQTKNSSVNIVDEQIVTYFDAHGNVSNNAVNGGFYRQLLSKRNNEYVVQDFYGDNNIKRTDPYTISRNQLMQFHATPTNGSLTTYAYNGNIMQQQVFQNGKLVSAKY
;
A
#
# COMPACT_ATOMS: atom_id res chain seq x y z
N MET A 1 -39.44 -24.58 -7.51
CA MET A 1 -38.80 -23.53 -6.69
C MET A 1 -38.73 -22.22 -7.47
N LYS A 2 -39.55 -21.24 -7.09
CA LYS A 2 -39.40 -19.77 -7.23
C LYS A 2 -40.82 -19.18 -7.19
N MET A 3 -41.11 -18.30 -6.24
CA MET A 3 -41.36 -16.88 -6.50
C MET A 3 -41.70 -16.17 -5.18
N ILE A 4 -41.06 -15.01 -5.07
CA ILE A 4 -41.03 -14.02 -3.99
C ILE A 4 -42.42 -13.37 -3.85
N LEU A 5 -42.85 -13.03 -2.64
CA LEU A 5 -43.69 -11.83 -2.45
C LEU A 5 -43.53 -11.24 -1.05
N SER A 6 -43.28 -9.94 -1.04
CA SER A 6 -42.98 -9.05 0.07
C SER A 6 -44.23 -8.68 0.88
N ALA A 7 -44.07 -8.38 2.17
CA ALA A 7 -45.03 -7.56 2.91
C ALA A 7 -44.28 -6.62 3.86
N ALA A 8 -44.48 -5.33 3.63
CA ALA A 8 -43.96 -4.22 4.41
C ALA A 8 -44.72 -4.07 5.74
N LEU A 9 -44.03 -3.64 6.79
CA LEU A 9 -44.68 -3.06 7.96
C LEU A 9 -43.87 -1.84 8.41
N ALA A 10 -44.46 -0.66 8.18
CA ALA A 10 -43.99 0.62 8.68
C ALA A 10 -44.75 0.96 9.96
N ILE A 11 -44.04 1.29 11.05
CA ILE A 11 -44.60 2.05 12.17
C ILE A 11 -43.56 3.09 12.60
N ALA A 12 -43.93 4.36 12.49
CA ALA A 12 -43.20 5.52 12.98
C ALA A 12 -43.53 5.77 14.46
N THR A 13 -42.55 6.19 15.25
CA THR A 13 -42.78 6.98 16.47
C THR A 13 -41.69 8.04 16.63
N LEU A 14 -42.12 9.27 16.92
CA LEU A 14 -41.30 10.45 17.18
C LEU A 14 -40.97 10.57 18.69
N SER A 15 -39.75 10.99 19.01
CA SER A 15 -39.41 11.77 20.23
C SER A 15 -38.03 12.40 19.97
N ALA A 16 -37.93 13.70 19.71
CA ALA A 16 -38.05 14.85 20.62
C ALA A 16 -36.80 15.08 21.48
N CYS A 17 -36.25 16.29 21.32
CA CYS A 17 -35.45 17.08 22.25
C CYS A 17 -34.01 16.62 22.54
N SER A 18 -33.03 17.38 22.07
CA SER A 18 -32.46 18.53 22.82
C SER A 18 -31.13 18.97 22.22
N LEU A 19 -30.95 20.30 22.20
CA LEU A 19 -29.68 20.98 21.94
C LEU A 19 -28.63 20.49 22.92
N GLY A 20 -27.45 20.20 22.40
CA GLY A 20 -26.28 19.94 23.21
C GLY A 20 -25.15 19.52 22.32
N THR A 21 -24.39 20.49 21.82
CA THR A 21 -23.01 20.26 21.39
C THR A 21 -22.24 19.86 22.64
N PRO A 22 -21.80 18.61 22.84
CA PRO A 22 -20.81 18.34 23.84
C PRO A 22 -19.50 18.72 23.17
N GLY A 23 -18.96 19.86 23.58
CA GLY A 23 -17.67 20.33 23.15
C GLY A 23 -16.66 19.19 23.20
N MET A 24 -15.92 19.04 22.11
CA MET A 24 -14.70 18.24 22.09
C MET A 24 -13.79 18.82 23.16
N SER A 25 -13.76 18.20 24.33
CA SER A 25 -12.75 18.48 25.33
C SER A 25 -11.41 18.03 24.74
N ILE A 26 -10.60 18.99 24.26
CA ILE A 26 -9.17 18.76 24.08
C ILE A 26 -8.58 18.75 25.48
N GLY A 27 -8.57 17.56 26.08
CA GLY A 27 -7.81 17.29 27.29
C GLY A 27 -6.33 17.46 26.98
N LEU A 28 -5.79 18.66 27.18
CA LEU A 28 -4.36 18.89 27.29
C LEU A 28 -3.92 18.30 28.63
N GLY A 29 -3.74 16.98 28.64
CA GLY A 29 -3.11 16.27 29.74
C GLY A 29 -1.67 16.76 29.86
N LEU A 30 -1.41 17.58 30.88
CA LEU A 30 -0.06 17.87 31.36
C LEU A 30 0.48 16.60 32.04
N GLY A 31 0.88 15.63 31.23
CA GLY A 31 1.55 14.41 31.65
C GLY A 31 3.03 14.71 31.89
N THR A 32 3.38 14.92 33.15
CA THR A 32 4.76 14.89 33.63
C THR A 32 5.30 13.47 33.58
N ALA A 33 5.88 13.04 32.44
CA ALA A 33 6.73 11.85 32.37
C ALA A 33 7.53 11.80 31.06
N LEU A 34 8.74 12.36 31.12
CA LEU A 34 9.97 11.89 30.46
C LEU A 34 9.80 10.99 29.21
N GLY A 35 9.68 11.60 28.04
CA GLY A 35 9.83 10.91 26.76
C GLY A 35 9.56 11.84 25.58
N ASN A 36 10.54 12.05 24.70
CA ASN A 36 10.52 13.01 23.58
C ASN A 36 9.59 12.57 22.42
N HIS A 37 8.29 12.51 22.64
CA HIS A 37 7.30 12.29 21.59
C HIS A 37 6.12 13.26 21.77
N VAL A 38 5.65 13.83 20.67
CA VAL A 38 4.46 14.67 20.62
C VAL A 38 3.37 13.89 19.88
N GLY A 39 2.40 13.36 20.62
CA GLY A 39 1.24 12.69 20.07
C GLY A 39 0.05 13.64 19.95
N LEU A 40 -0.29 14.04 18.73
CA LEU A 40 -1.48 14.85 18.44
C LEU A 40 -2.64 13.93 18.05
N GLY A 41 -3.38 13.41 19.04
CA GLY A 41 -4.79 12.96 18.95
C GLY A 41 -5.18 11.92 17.87
N THR A 42 -4.25 11.42 17.09
CA THR A 42 -4.36 10.36 16.09
C THR A 42 -3.19 9.43 16.36
N SER A 43 -3.37 8.13 16.23
CA SER A 43 -2.42 7.08 16.67
C SER A 43 -1.11 7.02 15.86
N LEU A 44 -0.58 8.17 15.44
CA LEU A 44 0.70 8.35 14.76
C LEU A 44 1.80 8.58 15.79
N ASN A 45 2.61 7.55 16.01
CA ASN A 45 3.80 7.64 16.84
C ASN A 45 4.94 8.29 16.04
N ILE A 46 5.10 9.61 16.15
CA ILE A 46 6.21 10.33 15.52
C ILE A 46 7.42 10.34 16.48
N PRO A 47 8.51 9.63 16.17
CA PRO A 47 9.73 9.73 16.96
C PRO A 47 10.40 11.09 16.70
N VAL A 48 10.50 11.95 17.71
CA VAL A 48 11.30 13.18 17.63
C VAL A 48 12.75 12.80 17.90
N ARG A 49 13.51 12.49 16.85
CA ARG A 49 14.98 12.36 16.98
C ARG A 49 15.55 13.76 17.20
N LEU A 50 15.82 14.08 18.47
CA LEU A 50 16.64 15.22 18.84
C LEU A 50 18.09 14.74 18.87
N ASP A 51 18.82 15.04 17.80
CA ASP A 51 20.25 14.74 17.68
C ASP A 51 21.01 15.50 18.78
N LYS A 52 21.40 14.78 19.83
CA LYS A 52 22.21 15.32 20.91
C LYS A 52 23.69 15.13 20.58
N THR A 53 24.23 16.00 19.73
CA THR A 53 25.69 16.19 19.63
C THR A 53 26.06 17.68 19.68
N LYS A 54 26.27 18.12 20.93
CA LYS A 54 27.00 19.30 21.43
C LYS A 54 26.52 20.72 21.09
N ILE A 55 26.39 21.47 22.18
CA ILE A 55 26.34 22.92 22.34
C ILE A 55 27.29 23.64 21.36
N GLY A 56 26.77 24.66 20.69
CA GLY A 56 27.59 25.72 20.08
C GLY A 56 27.46 25.88 18.57
N SER A 57 26.38 26.52 18.15
CA SER A 57 26.37 27.61 17.16
C SER A 57 27.19 27.49 15.86
N ASN A 58 26.43 27.42 14.77
CA ASN A 58 26.52 28.28 13.59
C ASN A 58 27.31 27.80 12.34
N THR A 59 26.53 27.82 11.26
CA THR A 59 26.86 28.21 9.87
C THR A 59 27.66 27.29 8.94
N ASN A 60 26.97 27.03 7.82
CA ASN A 60 27.46 26.87 6.46
C ASN A 60 28.01 25.52 6.00
N GLN A 61 27.13 24.85 5.23
CA GLN A 61 27.40 24.40 3.87
C GLN A 61 28.24 23.11 3.71
N THR A 62 27.63 22.16 2.99
CA THR A 62 28.21 21.49 1.79
C THR A 62 28.26 19.96 1.86
N LYS A 63 27.34 19.38 1.09
CA LYS A 63 27.50 18.23 0.16
C LYS A 63 27.79 16.82 0.69
N ASN A 64 26.91 15.94 0.19
CA ASN A 64 27.15 14.59 -0.32
C ASN A 64 27.39 13.48 0.71
N SER A 65 26.34 12.68 0.98
CA SER A 65 26.43 11.21 0.90
C SER A 65 25.04 10.58 0.91
N SER A 66 24.82 9.78 -0.13
CA SER A 66 23.60 9.09 -0.52
C SER A 66 23.15 8.02 0.47
N VAL A 67 21.92 8.10 0.93
CA VAL A 67 21.15 6.92 1.36
C VAL A 67 19.76 7.06 0.74
N ASN A 68 19.58 6.49 -0.45
CA ASN A 68 18.23 6.25 -0.96
C ASN A 68 17.64 5.09 -0.14
N ILE A 69 16.99 5.41 0.97
CA ILE A 69 16.03 4.48 1.57
C ILE A 69 14.89 4.44 0.55
N VAL A 70 14.84 3.39 -0.25
CA VAL A 70 13.68 3.14 -1.12
C VAL A 70 12.57 2.72 -0.17
N ASP A 71 11.78 3.68 0.29
CA ASP A 71 10.51 3.38 0.96
C ASP A 71 9.73 2.44 0.04
N GLU A 72 9.30 1.31 0.60
CA GLU A 72 8.56 0.30 -0.14
C GLU A 72 7.21 0.89 -0.58
N GLN A 73 7.15 1.36 -1.81
CA GLN A 73 5.94 1.99 -2.34
C GLN A 73 4.97 0.93 -2.84
N ILE A 74 4.13 0.41 -1.93
CA ILE A 74 3.06 -0.52 -2.28
C ILE A 74 1.96 0.26 -3.02
N VAL A 75 1.61 -0.22 -4.23
CA VAL A 75 0.55 0.37 -5.06
C VAL A 75 -0.79 -0.28 -4.80
N THR A 76 -0.79 -1.61 -4.66
CA THR A 76 -2.01 -2.42 -4.59
C THR A 76 -1.76 -3.68 -3.78
N TYR A 77 -2.74 -4.05 -2.96
CA TYR A 77 -2.84 -5.39 -2.38
C TYR A 77 -3.87 -6.23 -3.14
N PHE A 78 -3.60 -7.53 -3.22
CA PHE A 78 -4.53 -8.51 -3.77
C PHE A 78 -4.80 -9.59 -2.73
N ASP A 79 -6.04 -10.08 -2.65
CA ASP A 79 -6.37 -11.26 -1.87
C ASP A 79 -5.82 -12.55 -2.51
N ALA A 80 -6.00 -13.67 -1.81
CA ALA A 80 -5.55 -14.98 -2.28
C ALA A 80 -6.19 -15.40 -3.63
N HIS A 81 -7.31 -14.78 -4.02
CA HIS A 81 -8.00 -15.01 -5.30
C HIS A 81 -7.61 -14.00 -6.38
N GLY A 82 -6.75 -13.02 -6.06
CA GLY A 82 -6.33 -11.96 -6.98
C GLY A 82 -7.30 -10.77 -7.05
N ASN A 83 -8.27 -10.64 -6.14
CA ASN A 83 -9.12 -9.45 -6.07
C ASN A 83 -8.38 -8.33 -5.35
N VAL A 84 -8.64 -7.07 -5.74
CA VAL A 84 -8.08 -5.91 -5.05
C VAL A 84 -8.54 -5.87 -3.59
N SER A 85 -7.60 -5.63 -2.69
CA SER A 85 -7.85 -5.40 -1.26
C SER A 85 -7.31 -4.04 -0.84
N ASN A 86 -7.94 -3.44 0.18
CA ASN A 86 -7.47 -2.19 0.78
C ASN A 86 -6.23 -2.39 1.67
N ASN A 87 -6.00 -3.61 2.15
CA ASN A 87 -4.91 -3.96 3.06
C ASN A 87 -4.31 -5.32 2.69
N ALA A 88 -3.11 -5.61 3.21
CA ALA A 88 -2.53 -6.93 3.16
C ALA A 88 -3.47 -7.96 3.81
N VAL A 89 -3.58 -9.13 3.19
CA VAL A 89 -4.36 -10.27 3.70
C VAL A 89 -3.50 -11.53 3.62
N ASN A 90 -3.71 -12.43 4.58
CA ASN A 90 -2.99 -13.69 4.63
C ASN A 90 -3.25 -14.53 3.37
N GLY A 91 -2.20 -15.09 2.78
CA GLY A 91 -2.24 -15.78 1.48
C GLY A 91 -2.34 -14.84 0.28
N GLY A 92 -2.32 -13.52 0.52
CA GLY A 92 -2.46 -12.50 -0.51
C GLY A 92 -1.15 -12.15 -1.22
N PHE A 93 -1.21 -11.06 -1.97
CA PHE A 93 -0.11 -10.53 -2.77
C PHE A 93 -0.06 -9.02 -2.63
N TYR A 94 1.08 -8.43 -2.95
CA TYR A 94 1.17 -7.00 -3.16
C TYR A 94 2.01 -6.67 -4.39
N ARG A 95 1.72 -5.50 -4.96
CA ARG A 95 2.47 -4.91 -6.05
C ARG A 95 3.21 -3.69 -5.54
N GLN A 96 4.53 -3.71 -5.70
CA GLN A 96 5.40 -2.58 -5.40
C GLN A 96 5.66 -1.75 -6.67
N LEU A 97 5.65 -0.42 -6.54
CA LEU A 97 6.17 0.49 -7.55
C LEU A 97 7.66 0.71 -7.33
N LEU A 98 8.46 0.43 -8.36
CA LEU A 98 9.90 0.66 -8.33
C LEU A 98 10.27 1.98 -9.01
N SER A 99 9.58 2.31 -10.11
CA SER A 99 9.72 3.61 -10.76
C SER A 99 8.51 3.95 -11.62
N LYS A 100 8.33 5.25 -11.86
CA LYS A 100 7.29 5.79 -12.74
C LYS A 100 7.89 6.77 -13.72
N ARG A 101 7.59 6.60 -15.00
CA ARG A 101 7.93 7.55 -16.07
C ARG A 101 6.73 7.71 -16.99
N ASN A 102 6.12 8.90 -17.00
CA ASN A 102 4.93 9.19 -17.80
C ASN A 102 3.80 8.16 -17.53
N ASN A 103 3.48 7.34 -18.53
CA ASN A 103 2.47 6.29 -18.49
C ASN A 103 3.05 4.88 -18.29
N GLU A 104 4.35 4.77 -18.05
CA GLU A 104 5.06 3.52 -17.78
C GLU A 104 5.36 3.39 -16.29
N TYR A 105 4.97 2.25 -15.72
CA TYR A 105 5.14 1.93 -14.31
C TYR A 105 5.95 0.64 -14.23
N VAL A 106 7.16 0.73 -13.70
CA VAL A 106 7.98 -0.45 -13.41
C VAL A 106 7.55 -0.97 -12.05
N VAL A 107 6.97 -2.17 -12.04
CA VAL A 107 6.40 -2.79 -10.84
C VAL A 107 7.02 -4.15 -10.61
N GLN A 108 6.87 -4.65 -9.38
CA GLN A 108 7.21 -6.00 -9.02
C GLN A 108 6.14 -6.55 -8.08
N ASP A 109 5.72 -7.80 -8.31
CA ASP A 109 4.72 -8.46 -7.47
C ASP A 109 5.41 -9.41 -6.49
N PHE A 110 4.84 -9.51 -5.30
CA PHE A 110 5.35 -10.30 -4.18
C PHE A 110 4.23 -11.13 -3.53
N TYR A 111 4.62 -12.22 -2.90
CA TYR A 111 3.77 -12.95 -1.96
C TYR A 111 3.66 -12.16 -0.65
N GLY A 112 2.43 -11.94 -0.18
CA GLY A 112 2.14 -11.05 0.95
C GLY A 112 2.62 -11.56 2.30
N ASP A 113 2.76 -12.89 2.46
CA ASP A 113 3.04 -13.49 3.78
C ASP A 113 4.53 -13.53 4.11
N ASN A 114 5.40 -13.54 3.09
CA ASN A 114 6.83 -13.83 3.26
C ASN A 114 7.76 -12.92 2.43
N ASN A 115 7.21 -11.92 1.74
CA ASN A 115 7.95 -10.98 0.89
C ASN A 115 8.84 -11.66 -0.17
N ILE A 116 8.54 -12.92 -0.53
CA ILE A 116 9.22 -13.59 -1.64
C ILE A 116 8.68 -12.99 -2.93
N LYS A 117 9.59 -12.67 -3.86
CA LYS A 117 9.20 -12.14 -5.17
C LYS A 117 8.33 -13.17 -5.92
N ARG A 118 7.24 -12.69 -6.50
CA ARG A 118 6.41 -13.45 -7.44
C ARG A 118 6.77 -13.12 -8.88
N THR A 119 7.31 -11.93 -9.14
CA THR A 119 7.81 -11.56 -10.48
C THR A 119 9.19 -10.94 -10.42
N ASP A 120 9.89 -10.91 -11.55
CA ASP A 120 10.92 -9.90 -11.77
C ASP A 120 10.27 -8.53 -12.08
N PRO A 121 10.99 -7.40 -11.97
CA PRO A 121 10.48 -6.10 -12.38
C PRO A 121 10.00 -6.08 -13.83
N TYR A 122 8.82 -5.52 -14.07
CA TYR A 122 8.24 -5.42 -15.41
C TYR A 122 7.44 -4.13 -15.57
N THR A 123 7.32 -3.65 -16.81
CA THR A 123 6.69 -2.37 -17.12
C THR A 123 5.24 -2.57 -17.55
N ILE A 124 4.32 -1.87 -16.88
CA ILE A 124 2.89 -1.87 -17.18
C ILE A 124 2.34 -0.45 -17.33
N SER A 125 1.16 -0.32 -17.92
CA SER A 125 0.44 0.95 -18.01
C SER A 125 -0.42 1.23 -16.77
N ARG A 126 -0.81 2.49 -16.58
CA ARG A 126 -1.58 2.94 -15.39
C ARG A 126 -2.85 2.12 -15.15
N ASN A 127 -3.59 1.80 -16.21
CA ASN A 127 -4.85 1.04 -16.13
C ASN A 127 -4.66 -0.44 -15.74
N GLN A 128 -3.42 -0.94 -15.72
CA GLN A 128 -3.10 -2.31 -15.32
C GLN A 128 -2.62 -2.41 -13.87
N LEU A 129 -2.40 -1.29 -13.15
CA LEU A 129 -1.89 -1.30 -11.77
C LEU A 129 -2.74 -2.11 -10.81
N MET A 130 -4.07 -2.14 -11.03
CA MET A 130 -5.04 -2.89 -10.22
C MET A 130 -5.37 -4.28 -10.79
N GLN A 131 -4.67 -4.73 -11.84
CA GLN A 131 -4.86 -6.04 -12.43
C GLN A 131 -3.86 -7.03 -11.84
N PHE A 132 -4.35 -8.11 -11.24
CA PHE A 132 -3.49 -9.14 -10.64
C PHE A 132 -2.62 -9.86 -11.67
N HIS A 133 -3.21 -10.19 -12.83
CA HIS A 133 -2.51 -10.77 -13.98
C HIS A 133 -2.20 -9.68 -15.02
N ALA A 134 -1.45 -8.66 -14.61
CA ALA A 134 -0.95 -7.65 -15.54
C ALA A 134 0.17 -8.24 -16.41
N THR A 135 0.22 -7.85 -17.67
CA THR A 135 1.28 -8.24 -18.61
C THR A 135 1.92 -7.00 -19.20
N PRO A 136 3.23 -7.03 -19.48
CA PRO A 136 3.92 -5.90 -20.08
C PRO A 136 3.47 -5.67 -21.52
N THR A 137 3.42 -4.40 -21.95
CA THR A 137 3.20 -4.09 -23.36
C THR A 137 4.39 -4.56 -24.21
N ASN A 138 5.60 -4.38 -23.70
CA ASN A 138 6.83 -4.85 -24.33
C ASN A 138 7.78 -5.38 -23.25
N GLY A 139 8.54 -6.43 -23.56
CA GLY A 139 9.56 -6.99 -22.68
C GLY A 139 9.17 -8.34 -22.09
N SER A 140 9.86 -8.77 -21.04
CA SER A 140 9.67 -10.07 -20.42
C SER A 140 8.85 -10.00 -19.14
N LEU A 141 8.10 -11.07 -18.85
CA LEU A 141 7.50 -11.34 -17.55
C LEU A 141 7.99 -12.72 -17.08
N THR A 142 8.79 -12.72 -16.02
CA THR A 142 9.15 -13.95 -15.30
C THR A 142 8.26 -14.04 -14.06
N THR A 143 7.58 -15.17 -13.88
CA THR A 143 6.81 -15.48 -12.68
C THR A 143 7.46 -16.62 -11.90
N TYR A 144 7.42 -16.51 -10.58
CA TYR A 144 8.00 -17.47 -9.64
C TYR A 144 6.88 -18.10 -8.81
N ALA A 145 7.09 -19.35 -8.41
CA ALA A 145 6.28 -20.07 -7.43
C ALA A 145 6.61 -19.59 -6.02
N TYR A 146 5.77 -19.99 -5.05
CA TYR A 146 5.92 -19.64 -3.64
C TYR A 146 7.26 -20.13 -3.05
N ASN A 147 7.82 -21.21 -3.61
CA ASN A 147 9.14 -21.74 -3.23
C ASN A 147 10.31 -21.06 -3.96
N GLY A 148 10.06 -20.03 -4.77
CA GLY A 148 11.07 -19.28 -5.53
C GLY A 148 11.50 -19.92 -6.86
N ASN A 149 10.97 -21.08 -7.24
CA ASN A 149 11.25 -21.67 -8.55
C ASN A 149 10.56 -20.87 -9.67
N ILE A 150 11.19 -20.80 -10.84
CA ILE A 150 10.57 -20.21 -12.02
C ILE A 150 9.36 -21.05 -12.42
N MET A 151 8.19 -20.41 -12.54
CA MET A 151 6.97 -21.03 -13.06
C MET A 151 6.79 -20.76 -14.54
N GLN A 152 7.01 -19.51 -14.97
CA GLN A 152 6.80 -19.11 -16.35
C GLN A 152 7.78 -18.00 -16.74
N GLN A 153 8.26 -18.04 -17.97
CA GLN A 153 8.97 -16.94 -18.60
C GLN A 153 8.30 -16.61 -19.92
N GLN A 154 7.78 -15.39 -20.02
CA GLN A 154 7.02 -14.92 -21.18
C GLN A 154 7.67 -13.68 -21.77
N VAL A 155 7.57 -13.52 -23.08
CA VAL A 155 8.01 -12.32 -23.81
C VAL A 155 6.84 -11.72 -24.55
N PHE A 156 6.67 -10.41 -24.43
CA PHE A 156 5.59 -9.64 -25.03
C PHE A 156 6.13 -8.58 -25.98
N GLN A 157 5.40 -8.37 -27.07
CA GLN A 157 5.60 -7.26 -28.02
C GLN A 157 4.24 -6.68 -28.39
N ASN A 158 4.08 -5.37 -28.27
CA ASN A 158 2.82 -4.65 -28.52
C ASN A 158 1.60 -5.27 -27.81
N GLY A 159 1.79 -5.70 -26.56
CA GLY A 159 0.78 -6.33 -25.71
C GLY A 159 0.46 -7.79 -26.05
N LYS A 160 1.16 -8.39 -27.02
CA LYS A 160 0.94 -9.76 -27.46
C LYS A 160 2.07 -10.67 -26.99
N LEU A 161 1.72 -11.86 -26.52
CA LEU A 161 2.66 -12.92 -26.19
C LEU A 161 3.34 -13.41 -27.47
N VAL A 162 4.68 -13.37 -27.52
CA VAL A 162 5.48 -13.84 -28.65
C VAL A 162 6.29 -15.10 -28.32
N SER A 163 6.59 -15.33 -27.05
CA SER A 163 7.32 -16.52 -26.59
C SER A 163 6.95 -16.86 -25.15
N ALA A 164 6.89 -18.14 -24.81
CA ALA A 164 6.66 -18.62 -23.46
C ALA A 164 7.49 -19.88 -23.18
N LYS A 165 7.99 -20.00 -21.95
CA LYS A 165 8.58 -21.20 -21.35
C LYS A 165 7.89 -21.46 -20.01
N TYR A 166 7.65 -22.72 -19.71
CA TYR A 166 6.96 -23.21 -18.52
C TYR A 166 7.82 -24.27 -17.84
#